data_AF-A0ABD0RHL3-F1
#
_entry.id   AF-A0ABD0RHL3-F1
#
_cell.length_a   1.000
_cell.length_b   1.000
_cell.length_c   1.000
_cell.angle_alpha   90.00
_cell.angle_beta   90.00
_cell.angle_gamma   90.00
#
_symmetry.space_group_name_H-M   'P 1'
#
loop_
_entity.id
_entity.type
_entity.pdbx_description
1 polymer ?
#
loop_
_entity_poly.entity_id
_entity_poly.type
_entity_poly.pdbx_seq_one_letter_code
_entity_poly.pdbx_strand_id
1 'polypeptide(L)'
;MARKIRAYRELKNQPQDSQRYALDYDTMTRPFTGKKLPVLAWKDVQRETRLFTLLSGMRMFGVGRLFTRKSWLDEHTEPCYWKITKVKVDYTAE
;
A
#
# COMPACT_ATOMS: atom_id res chain seq x y z
N MET A 1 -20.54 18.61 22.98
CA MET A 1 -19.61 17.63 23.59
C MET A 1 -19.34 16.40 22.71
N ALA A 2 -20.38 15.72 22.19
CA ALA A 2 -20.23 14.49 21.39
C ALA A 2 -19.31 14.60 20.15
N ARG A 3 -19.27 15.75 19.45
CA ARG A 3 -18.38 15.95 18.30
C ARG A 3 -16.89 15.86 18.66
N LYS A 4 -16.47 16.47 19.77
CA LYS A 4 -15.07 16.43 20.24
C LYS A 4 -14.66 15.01 20.61
N ILE A 5 -15.57 14.28 21.27
CA ILE A 5 -15.33 12.88 21.68
C ILE A 5 -15.23 11.97 20.45
N ARG A 6 -16.09 12.13 19.43
CA ARG A 6 -16.02 11.36 18.18
C ARG A 6 -14.71 11.60 17.44
N ALA A 7 -14.33 12.85 17.24
CA ALA A 7 -13.07 13.20 16.57
C ALA A 7 -11.84 12.62 17.30
N TYR A 8 -11.84 12.67 18.64
CA TYR A 8 -10.76 12.07 19.43
C TYR A 8 -10.70 10.54 19.28
N ARG A 9 -11.86 9.87 19.27
CA ARG A 9 -11.94 8.41 19.06
C ARG A 9 -11.53 8.02 17.64
N GLU A 10 -11.92 8.78 16.63
CA GLU A 10 -11.52 8.55 15.23
C GLU A 10 -10.01 8.68 15.05
N LEU A 11 -9.38 9.68 15.68
CA LEU A 11 -7.93 9.85 15.64
C LEU A 11 -7.22 8.70 16.37
N LYS A 12 -7.68 8.35 17.57
CA LYS A 12 -7.04 7.32 18.39
C LYS A 12 -7.22 5.91 17.83
N ASN A 13 -8.37 5.64 17.22
CA ASN A 13 -8.70 4.33 16.66
C ASN A 13 -8.54 4.30 15.13
N GLN A 14 -7.75 5.22 14.57
CA GLN A 14 -7.49 5.23 13.15
C GLN A 14 -6.74 3.93 12.79
N PRO A 15 -7.28 3.13 11.86
CA PRO A 15 -6.64 1.88 11.47
C PRO A 15 -5.31 2.17 10.77
N GLN A 16 -4.30 1.37 11.07
CA GLN A 16 -2.98 1.46 10.45
C GLN A 16 -3.04 0.99 8.99
N ASP A 17 -2.02 1.35 8.20
CA ASP A 17 -1.99 0.98 6.78
C ASP A 17 -1.87 -0.54 6.60
N SER A 18 -1.13 -1.22 7.49
CA SER A 18 -1.06 -2.68 7.59
C SER A 18 -2.45 -3.31 7.65
N GLN A 19 -3.33 -2.79 8.49
CA GLN A 19 -4.71 -3.27 8.67
C GLN A 19 -5.59 -2.93 7.46
N ARG A 20 -5.51 -1.70 6.95
CA ARG A 20 -6.37 -1.22 5.85
C ARG A 20 -6.05 -1.90 4.51
N TYR A 21 -4.78 -2.18 4.27
CA TYR A 21 -4.27 -2.77 3.03
C TYR A 21 -3.94 -4.26 3.16
N ALA A 22 -4.17 -4.89 4.30
CA ALA A 22 -4.16 -6.34 4.42
C ALA A 22 -5.09 -6.98 3.37
N LEU A 23 -4.63 -8.10 2.80
CA LEU A 23 -5.36 -8.82 1.77
C LEU A 23 -5.24 -10.31 2.02
N ASP A 24 -6.38 -10.98 2.04
CA ASP A 24 -6.45 -12.42 1.90
C ASP A 24 -6.30 -12.78 0.41
N TYR A 25 -5.20 -13.47 0.08
CA TYR A 25 -4.85 -13.83 -1.30
C TYR A 25 -5.70 -14.99 -1.85
N ASP A 26 -6.35 -15.79 -1.00
CA ASP A 26 -7.20 -16.88 -1.44
C ASP A 26 -8.56 -16.36 -1.89
N THR A 27 -9.15 -15.43 -1.11
CA THR A 27 -10.49 -14.89 -1.39
C THR A 27 -10.48 -13.52 -2.10
N MET A 28 -9.31 -12.89 -2.22
CA MET A 28 -9.11 -11.52 -2.71
C MET A 28 -9.92 -10.48 -1.93
N THR A 29 -10.11 -10.73 -0.63
CA THR A 29 -10.92 -9.91 0.27
C THR A 29 -10.03 -9.13 1.23
N ARG A 30 -10.36 -7.86 1.50
CA ARG A 30 -9.72 -7.07 2.55
C ARG A 30 -10.36 -7.36 3.90
N PRO A 31 -9.66 -8.00 4.86
CA PRO A 31 -10.27 -8.42 6.13
C PRO A 31 -10.87 -7.26 6.92
N PHE A 32 -10.22 -6.09 6.91
CA PHE A 32 -10.68 -4.92 7.65
C PHE A 32 -12.02 -4.34 7.18
N THR A 33 -12.35 -4.50 5.89
CA THR A 33 -13.58 -3.92 5.31
C THR A 33 -14.59 -4.96 4.82
N GLY A 34 -14.17 -6.22 4.70
CA GLY A 34 -14.94 -7.30 4.07
C GLY A 34 -15.14 -7.12 2.56
N LYS A 35 -14.52 -6.11 1.92
CA LYS A 35 -14.69 -5.83 0.49
C LYS A 35 -13.72 -6.65 -0.35
N LYS A 36 -14.22 -7.21 -1.45
CA LYS A 36 -13.42 -7.89 -2.47
C LYS A 36 -12.76 -6.90 -3.42
N LEU A 37 -11.56 -7.25 -3.89
CA LEU A 37 -10.91 -6.50 -4.96
C LEU A 37 -11.64 -6.71 -6.29
N PRO A 38 -11.65 -5.70 -7.18
CA PRO A 38 -12.14 -5.87 -8.56
C PRO A 38 -11.37 -6.98 -9.28
N VAL A 39 -12.09 -7.82 -10.03
CA VAL A 39 -11.52 -8.99 -10.74
C VAL A 39 -10.32 -8.62 -11.62
N LEU A 40 -10.38 -7.47 -12.30
CA LEU A 40 -9.30 -6.98 -13.16
C LEU A 40 -7.96 -6.80 -12.43
N ALA A 41 -7.99 -6.53 -11.12
CA ALA A 41 -6.78 -6.33 -10.33
C ALA A 41 -6.16 -7.65 -9.83
N TRP A 42 -6.86 -8.79 -9.90
CA TRP A 42 -6.43 -10.03 -9.24
C TRP A 42 -5.13 -10.57 -9.82
N LYS A 43 -4.98 -10.51 -11.15
CA LYS A 43 -3.78 -11.00 -11.84
C LYS A 43 -2.53 -10.21 -11.42
N ASP A 44 -2.64 -8.88 -11.35
CA ASP A 44 -1.54 -8.03 -10.95
C ASP A 44 -1.24 -8.22 -9.45
N VAL A 45 -2.25 -8.36 -8.59
CA VAL A 45 -2.07 -8.58 -7.16
C VAL A 45 -1.30 -9.87 -6.84
N GLN A 46 -1.47 -10.92 -7.65
CA GLN A 46 -0.75 -12.20 -7.46
C GLN A 46 0.68 -12.18 -7.99
N ARG A 47 1.02 -11.27 -8.92
CA ARG A 47 2.31 -11.28 -9.63
C ARG A 47 3.21 -10.11 -9.23
N GLU A 48 2.60 -8.94 -9.01
CA GLU A 48 3.30 -7.71 -8.70
C GLU A 48 3.52 -7.56 -7.19
N THR A 49 4.63 -6.92 -6.84
CA THR A 49 5.00 -6.69 -5.44
C THR A 49 4.58 -5.30 -5.00
N ARG A 50 4.08 -5.17 -3.76
CA ARG A 50 3.78 -3.87 -3.18
C ARG A 50 5.07 -3.07 -2.98
N LEU A 51 4.99 -1.76 -3.17
CA LEU A 51 6.13 -0.86 -3.04
C LEU A 51 6.88 -1.08 -1.71
N PHE A 52 6.15 -1.07 -0.59
CA PHE A 52 6.79 -1.19 0.72
C PHE A 52 7.50 -2.53 0.94
N THR A 53 6.91 -3.64 0.46
CA THR A 53 7.53 -4.97 0.50
C THR A 53 8.84 -5.02 -0.30
N LEU A 54 8.92 -4.29 -1.41
CA LEU A 54 10.18 -4.18 -2.16
C LEU A 54 11.22 -3.32 -1.43
N LEU A 55 10.77 -2.20 -0.83
CA LEU A 55 11.67 -1.26 -0.15
C LEU A 55 12.22 -1.82 1.15
N SER A 56 11.47 -2.63 1.90
CA SER A 56 11.90 -3.16 3.20
C SER A 56 13.16 -4.02 3.11
N GLY A 57 13.40 -4.69 1.99
CA GLY A 57 14.63 -5.45 1.74
C GLY A 57 15.84 -4.62 1.33
N MET A 58 15.69 -3.30 1.16
CA MET A 58 16.76 -2.42 0.68
C MET A 58 17.37 -1.59 1.80
N ARG A 59 18.66 -1.27 1.68
CA ARG A 59 19.33 -0.31 2.57
C ARG A 59 18.59 1.03 2.55
N MET A 60 18.27 1.55 3.74
CA MET A 60 17.54 2.81 3.94
C MET A 60 16.22 2.88 3.12
N PHE A 61 15.50 1.75 2.99
CA PHE A 61 14.25 1.67 2.25
C PHE A 61 14.33 2.21 0.81
N GLY A 62 15.48 2.04 0.15
CA GLY A 62 15.65 2.44 -1.24
C GLY A 62 15.67 3.95 -1.49
N VAL A 63 15.89 4.79 -0.47
CA VAL A 63 16.08 6.24 -0.66
C VAL A 63 17.20 6.51 -1.67
N GLY A 64 16.92 7.38 -2.63
CA GLY A 64 17.78 7.71 -3.76
C GLY A 64 17.54 6.87 -5.02
N ARG A 65 16.81 5.75 -4.92
CA ARG A 65 16.51 4.87 -6.07
C ARG A 65 15.30 5.34 -6.87
N LEU A 66 15.21 4.82 -8.10
CA LEU A 66 14.08 5.03 -9.01
C LEU A 66 13.14 3.83 -8.97
N PHE A 67 11.84 4.10 -9.10
CA PHE A 67 10.78 3.09 -9.12
C PHE A 67 9.75 3.41 -10.19
N THR A 68 9.30 2.38 -10.89
CA THR A 68 8.23 2.47 -11.90
C THR A 68 7.07 1.54 -11.54
N ARG A 69 5.99 1.61 -12.31
CA ARG A 69 4.81 0.74 -12.18
C ARG A 69 4.65 -0.05 -13.47
N LYS A 70 4.32 -1.34 -13.36
CA LYS A 70 4.02 -2.19 -14.50
C LYS A 70 2.97 -1.57 -15.44
N SER A 71 1.89 -1.01 -14.88
CA SER A 71 0.85 -0.34 -15.67
C SER A 71 1.37 0.84 -16.51
N TRP A 72 2.42 1.54 -16.07
CA TRP A 72 2.98 2.65 -16.84
C TRP A 72 3.85 2.18 -18.00
N LEU A 73 4.55 1.05 -17.84
CA LEU A 73 5.32 0.45 -18.91
C LEU A 73 4.42 -0.07 -20.03
N ASP A 74 3.22 -0.52 -19.68
CA ASP A 74 2.21 -0.97 -20.65
C ASP A 74 1.55 0.20 -21.39
N GLU A 75 1.40 1.36 -20.73
CA GLU A 75 0.59 2.49 -21.22
C GLU A 75 1.41 3.59 -21.92
N HIS A 76 2.66 3.79 -21.52
CA HIS A 76 3.48 4.92 -21.96
C HIS A 76 4.79 4.45 -22.59
N THR A 77 5.23 5.15 -23.64
CA THR A 77 6.52 4.90 -24.29
C THR A 77 7.68 5.60 -23.57
N GLU A 78 7.41 6.72 -22.91
CA GLU A 78 8.39 7.46 -22.13
C GLU A 78 8.68 6.78 -20.79
N PRO A 79 9.91 6.92 -20.25
CA PRO A 79 10.24 6.35 -18.96
C PRO A 79 9.51 7.10 -17.83
N CYS A 80 8.45 6.50 -17.29
CA CYS A 80 7.76 7.00 -16.11
C CYS A 80 8.34 6.40 -14.82
N TYR A 81 8.79 7.22 -13.89
CA TYR A 81 9.32 6.76 -12.61
C TYR A 81 9.21 7.81 -11.50
N TRP A 82 9.34 7.34 -10.26
CA TRP A 82 9.54 8.16 -9.07
C TRP A 82 10.96 8.00 -8.54
N LYS A 83 11.55 9.10 -8.07
CA LYS A 83 12.76 9.06 -7.24
C LYS A 83 12.37 9.09 -5.76
N ILE A 84 12.80 8.09 -5.00
CA ILE A 84 12.49 8.02 -3.57
C ILE A 84 13.38 8.99 -2.80
N THR A 85 12.78 9.91 -2.06
CA THR A 85 13.50 10.88 -1.21
C THR A 85 13.26 10.64 0.27
N LYS A 86 12.09 10.11 0.63
CA LYS A 86 11.69 9.83 2.01
C LYS A 86 10.71 8.67 2.02
N VAL A 87 10.84 7.81 3.03
CA VAL A 87 9.91 6.71 3.31
C VAL A 87 9.42 6.84 4.74
N LYS A 88 8.10 6.82 4.94
CA LYS A 88 7.47 6.73 6.26
C LYS A 88 6.94 5.32 6.41
N VAL A 89 7.49 4.58 7.36
CA VAL A 89 7.20 3.17 7.59
C VAL A 89 5.99 3.04 8.51
N ASP A 90 5.08 2.13 8.18
CA ASP A 90 4.17 1.56 9.16
C ASP A 90 4.91 0.45 9.91
N TYR A 91 5.30 0.72 11.14
CA TYR A 91 6.07 -0.21 11.98
C TYR A 91 5.19 -1.31 12.60
N THR A 92 3.87 -1.27 12.38
CA THR A 92 2.93 -2.29 12.86
C THR A 92 2.70 -3.42 11.86
N ALA A 93 3.32 -3.34 10.67
CA ALA A 93 3.30 -4.42 9.70
C ALA A 93 4.25 -5.55 10.15
N GLU A 94 3.70 -6.75 10.33
CA GLU A 94 4.44 -8.01 10.51
C GLU A 94 4.86 -8.61 9.17
#